data_AF-V9LJA6-F1
#
_entry.id   AF-V9LJA6-F1
#
_cell.length_a   1.000
_cell.length_b   1.000
_cell.length_c   1.000
_cell.angle_alpha   90.00
_cell.angle_beta   90.00
_cell.angle_gamma   90.00
#
_symmetry.space_group_name_H-M   'P 1'
#
loop_
_entity.id
_entity.type
_entity.pdbx_description
1 polymer ?
#
loop_
_entity_poly.entity_id
_entity_poly.type
_entity_poly.pdbx_seq_one_letter_code
_entity_poly.pdbx_strand_id
1 'polypeptide(L)'
;EGERERENVEGERENAEGERERETAEGDERLRDTERFKFSPEPSLEDIRRLHAEFTDEREWRRFHQPRSLLLALVGEVGELSELFQWRDGVSAGLPGWTEREREAVGEELSDVLIYLVTLASCCHIDLPQAAARKMAINCQKYPVQSARGSARKYTAPNSPPTPTDPT
;
A
#
# COMPACT_ATOMS: atom_id res chain seq x y z
N GLU A 1 36.61 -40.07 21.51
CA GLU A 1 35.40 -39.75 20.71
C GLU A 1 34.58 -38.62 21.33
N GLY A 2 34.39 -38.57 22.65
CA GLY A 2 33.54 -37.55 23.31
C GLY A 2 34.06 -36.10 23.41
N GLU A 3 35.29 -35.77 22.98
CA GLU A 3 35.78 -34.37 22.94
C GLU A 3 35.42 -33.69 21.61
N ARG A 4 35.44 -34.42 20.49
CA ARG A 4 35.07 -33.90 19.16
C ARG A 4 33.58 -33.63 19.01
N GLU A 5 32.73 -34.36 19.73
CA GLU A 5 31.28 -34.10 19.77
C GLU A 5 30.93 -32.85 20.59
N ARG A 6 31.77 -32.45 21.56
CA ARG A 6 31.49 -31.25 22.39
C ARG A 6 31.82 -29.97 21.65
N GLU A 7 32.95 -29.93 20.92
CA GLU A 7 33.31 -28.80 20.06
C GLU A 7 32.28 -28.54 18.95
N ASN A 8 31.66 -29.60 18.40
CA ASN A 8 30.67 -29.46 17.33
C ASN A 8 29.35 -28.86 17.83
N VAL A 9 28.94 -29.17 19.06
CA VAL A 9 27.71 -28.63 19.69
C VAL A 9 27.88 -27.18 20.14
N GLU A 10 29.08 -26.77 20.55
CA GLU A 10 29.40 -25.36 20.86
C GLU A 10 29.40 -24.50 19.59
N GLY A 11 30.00 -24.97 18.49
CA GLY A 11 29.98 -24.25 17.21
C GLY A 11 28.60 -24.08 16.60
N GLU A 12 27.70 -25.06 16.75
CA GLU A 12 26.29 -24.94 16.31
C GLU A 12 25.48 -23.94 17.15
N ARG A 13 25.78 -23.81 18.45
CA ARG A 13 25.13 -22.85 19.35
C ARG A 13 25.57 -21.41 19.08
N GLU A 14 26.86 -21.18 18.90
CA GLU A 14 27.38 -19.85 18.55
C GLU A 14 26.85 -19.36 17.21
N ASN A 15 26.68 -20.26 16.23
CA ASN A 15 26.13 -19.91 14.92
C ASN A 15 24.62 -19.58 15.00
N ALA A 16 23.85 -20.33 15.80
CA ALA A 16 22.43 -20.08 16.02
C ALA A 16 22.16 -18.81 16.86
N GLU A 17 23.06 -18.43 17.76
CA GLU A 17 23.00 -17.15 18.49
C GLU A 17 23.36 -15.98 17.57
N GLY A 18 24.38 -16.11 16.73
CA GLY A 18 24.74 -15.09 15.73
C GLY A 18 23.68 -14.86 14.66
N GLU A 19 22.95 -15.90 14.25
CA GLU A 19 21.81 -15.77 13.33
C GLU A 19 20.60 -15.07 13.99
N ARG A 20 20.30 -15.39 15.26
CA ARG A 20 19.22 -14.72 16.01
C ARG A 20 19.54 -13.25 16.29
N GLU A 21 20.80 -12.94 16.64
CA GLU A 21 21.23 -11.55 16.84
C GLU A 21 21.10 -10.74 15.55
N ARG A 22 21.46 -11.31 14.39
CA ARG A 22 21.28 -10.66 13.08
C ARG A 22 19.81 -10.48 12.71
N GLU A 23 18.95 -11.48 12.93
CA GLU A 23 17.50 -11.35 12.71
C GLU A 23 16.86 -10.28 13.63
N THR A 24 17.30 -10.21 14.89
CA THR A 24 16.81 -9.19 15.82
C THR A 24 17.31 -7.78 15.47
N ALA A 25 18.55 -7.63 15.02
CA ALA A 25 19.10 -6.36 14.57
C ALA A 25 18.42 -5.87 13.28
N GLU A 26 18.21 -6.75 12.30
CA GLU A 26 17.47 -6.42 11.08
C GLU A 26 15.99 -6.13 11.33
N GLY A 27 15.39 -6.78 12.33
CA GLY A 27 14.03 -6.49 12.78
C GLY A 27 13.90 -5.12 13.46
N ASP A 28 14.89 -4.76 14.28
CA ASP A 28 14.93 -3.48 15.01
C ASP A 28 15.30 -2.30 14.09
N GLU A 29 16.12 -2.52 13.05
CA GLU A 29 16.38 -1.52 12.01
C GLU A 29 15.16 -1.25 11.11
N ARG A 30 14.43 -2.30 10.69
CA ARG A 30 13.17 -2.16 9.93
C ARG A 30 12.08 -1.41 10.70
N LEU A 31 12.02 -1.60 12.02
CA LEU A 31 11.10 -0.85 12.89
C LEU A 31 11.49 0.63 13.02
N ARG A 32 12.79 0.94 13.06
CA ARG A 32 13.28 2.34 13.12
C ARG A 32 13.09 3.10 11.81
N ASP A 33 13.11 2.41 10.67
CA ASP A 33 13.00 3.04 9.34
C ASP A 33 11.55 3.43 8.99
N THR A 34 10.57 2.65 9.46
CA THR A 34 9.14 2.95 9.29
C THR A 34 8.65 4.15 10.11
N GLU A 35 9.33 4.51 11.21
CA GLU A 35 9.02 5.74 11.97
C GLU A 35 9.58 7.03 11.33
N ARG A 36 10.49 6.92 10.34
CA ARG A 36 11.20 8.08 9.78
C ARG A 36 10.55 8.70 8.55
N PHE A 37 9.86 7.91 7.72
CA PHE A 37 9.25 8.41 6.49
C PHE A 37 7.94 9.18 6.76
N LYS A 38 7.82 10.37 6.18
CA LYS A 38 6.61 11.21 6.22
C LYS A 38 6.42 11.88 4.87
N PHE A 39 5.17 12.04 4.45
CA PHE A 39 4.85 12.90 3.32
C PHE A 39 5.04 14.37 3.68
N SER A 40 5.34 15.17 2.66
CA SER A 40 5.27 16.63 2.75
C SER A 40 3.86 17.06 3.19
N PRO A 41 3.73 18.16 3.96
CA PRO A 41 2.42 18.66 4.39
C PRO A 41 1.58 19.23 3.23
N GLU A 42 2.23 19.58 2.13
CA GLU A 42 1.64 20.11 0.91
C GLU A 42 2.24 19.39 -0.32
N PRO A 43 1.50 19.35 -1.45
CA PRO A 43 0.14 19.87 -1.66
C PRO A 43 -0.95 19.03 -0.98
N SER A 44 -2.05 19.65 -0.57
CA SER A 44 -3.24 18.91 -0.10
C SER A 44 -4.04 18.33 -1.28
N LEU A 45 -5.01 17.46 -1.00
CA LEU A 45 -5.94 16.96 -2.03
C LEU A 45 -6.73 18.09 -2.71
N GLU A 46 -7.04 19.17 -1.98
CA GLU A 46 -7.71 20.34 -2.56
C GLU A 46 -6.75 21.15 -3.46
N ASP A 47 -5.47 21.24 -3.08
CA ASP A 47 -4.47 21.88 -3.94
C ASP A 47 -4.27 21.09 -5.23
N ILE A 48 -4.17 19.76 -5.16
CA ILE A 48 -4.08 18.90 -6.34
C ILE A 48 -5.32 19.07 -7.23
N ARG A 49 -6.52 19.07 -6.64
CA ARG A 49 -7.78 19.29 -7.36
C ARG A 49 -7.77 20.62 -8.10
N ARG A 50 -7.30 21.69 -7.45
CA ARG A 50 -7.19 23.03 -8.05
C ARG A 50 -6.15 23.08 -9.17
N LEU A 51 -4.93 22.60 -8.92
CA LEU A 51 -3.84 22.58 -9.90
C LEU A 51 -4.26 21.83 -11.18
N HIS A 52 -4.91 20.67 -11.03
CA HIS A 52 -5.38 19.92 -12.19
C HIS A 52 -6.58 20.59 -12.89
N ALA A 53 -7.50 21.19 -12.13
CA ALA A 53 -8.60 21.96 -12.71
C ALA A 53 -8.08 23.15 -13.55
N GLU A 54 -7.11 23.90 -13.03
CA GLU A 54 -6.46 25.01 -13.73
C GLU A 54 -5.75 24.51 -15.00
N PHE A 55 -4.96 23.44 -14.90
CA PHE A 55 -4.27 22.82 -16.04
C PHE A 55 -5.24 22.41 -17.16
N THR A 56 -6.40 21.87 -16.80
CA THR A 56 -7.39 21.35 -17.76
C THR A 56 -8.27 22.44 -18.35
N ASP A 57 -8.51 23.53 -17.61
CA ASP A 57 -9.23 24.71 -18.09
C ASP A 57 -8.48 25.45 -19.17
N GLU A 58 -7.18 25.69 -18.96
CA GLU A 58 -6.30 26.33 -19.94
C GLU A 58 -6.30 25.61 -21.30
N ARG A 59 -6.61 24.31 -21.30
CA ARG A 59 -6.60 23.44 -22.47
C ARG A 59 -7.99 23.16 -23.03
N GLU A 60 -9.05 23.69 -22.41
CA GLU A 60 -10.46 23.39 -22.73
C GLU A 60 -10.78 21.89 -22.69
N TRP A 61 -10.10 21.14 -21.81
CA TRP A 61 -10.23 19.68 -21.74
C TRP A 61 -11.39 19.23 -20.86
N ARG A 62 -12.01 20.13 -20.10
CA ARG A 62 -13.18 19.81 -19.25
C ARG A 62 -14.30 19.07 -19.99
N ARG A 63 -14.49 19.32 -21.30
CA ARG A 63 -15.49 18.62 -22.12
C ARG A 63 -15.28 17.11 -22.22
N PHE A 64 -14.05 16.62 -22.03
CA PHE A 64 -13.70 15.20 -22.08
C PHE A 64 -13.77 14.51 -20.70
N HIS A 65 -13.91 15.29 -19.62
CA HIS A 65 -14.02 14.80 -18.24
C HIS A 65 -15.42 14.33 -17.88
N GLN A 66 -15.89 13.29 -18.57
CA GLN A 66 -17.01 12.50 -18.10
C GLN A 66 -16.50 11.49 -17.04
N PRO A 67 -17.29 11.18 -15.99
CA PRO A 67 -16.86 10.25 -14.93
C PRO A 67 -16.34 8.91 -15.45
N ARG A 68 -16.99 8.37 -16.49
CA ARG A 68 -16.56 7.11 -17.13
C ARG A 68 -15.18 7.22 -17.77
N SER A 69 -14.90 8.31 -18.48
CA SER A 69 -13.61 8.51 -19.14
C SER A 69 -12.47 8.64 -18.13
N LEU A 70 -12.71 9.40 -17.05
CA LEU A 70 -11.76 9.55 -15.95
C LEU A 70 -11.48 8.22 -15.23
N LEU A 71 -12.51 7.41 -15.01
CA LEU A 71 -12.34 6.07 -14.44
C LEU A 71 -11.50 5.16 -15.34
N LEU A 72 -11.69 5.22 -16.66
CA LEU A 72 -10.89 4.40 -17.58
C LEU A 72 -9.44 4.87 -17.64
N ALA A 73 -9.19 6.18 -17.61
CA ALA A 73 -7.84 6.73 -17.50
C ALA A 73 -7.16 6.26 -16.20
N LEU A 74 -7.84 6.39 -15.05
CA LEU A 74 -7.36 5.87 -13.77
C LEU A 74 -6.96 4.39 -13.83
N VAL A 75 -7.76 3.55 -14.50
CA VAL A 75 -7.43 2.12 -14.67
C VAL A 75 -6.18 1.93 -15.54
N GLY A 76 -6.00 2.78 -16.56
CA GLY A 76 -4.77 2.82 -17.37
C GLY A 76 -3.53 3.05 -16.51
N GLU A 77 -3.53 4.12 -15.70
CA GLU A 77 -2.38 4.45 -14.84
C GLU A 77 -2.11 3.39 -13.77
N VAL A 78 -3.15 2.73 -13.25
CA VAL A 78 -2.97 1.56 -12.36
C VAL A 78 -2.29 0.40 -13.10
N GLY A 79 -2.57 0.25 -14.40
CA GLY A 79 -1.90 -0.70 -15.28
C GLY A 79 -0.43 -0.36 -15.45
N GLU A 80 -0.10 0.88 -15.81
CA GLU A 80 1.28 1.38 -15.97
C GLU A 80 2.08 1.23 -14.67
N LEU A 81 1.50 1.61 -13.52
CA LEU A 81 2.07 1.34 -12.21
C LEU A 81 2.33 -0.16 -12.00
N SER A 82 1.39 -1.03 -12.39
CA SER A 82 1.55 -2.48 -12.24
C SER A 82 2.68 -3.04 -13.09
N GLU A 83 2.92 -2.49 -14.28
CA GLU A 83 3.99 -2.91 -15.19
C GLU A 83 5.39 -2.72 -14.58
N LEU A 84 5.57 -1.71 -13.73
CA LEU A 84 6.83 -1.48 -13.01
C LEU A 84 7.18 -2.60 -12.01
N PHE A 85 6.16 -3.27 -11.47
CA PHE A 85 6.33 -4.33 -10.46
C PHE A 85 6.17 -5.75 -11.02
N GLN A 86 5.60 -5.92 -12.21
CA GLN A 86 5.12 -7.22 -12.71
C GLN A 86 6.18 -8.35 -12.75
N TRP A 87 7.47 -8.00 -12.91
CA TRP A 87 8.59 -8.96 -13.00
C TRP A 87 9.53 -8.90 -11.78
N ARG A 88 9.10 -8.28 -10.67
CA ARG A 88 9.91 -8.10 -9.47
C ARG A 88 9.54 -9.12 -8.39
N ASP A 89 10.48 -9.99 -8.04
CA ASP A 89 10.32 -10.91 -6.90
C ASP A 89 10.72 -10.22 -5.59
N GLY A 90 9.97 -10.49 -4.51
CA GLY A 90 10.39 -10.13 -3.15
C GLY A 90 10.55 -8.63 -2.88
N VAL A 91 9.69 -7.78 -3.47
CA VAL A 91 9.75 -6.33 -3.28
C VAL A 91 9.49 -5.95 -1.81
N SER A 92 10.52 -5.41 -1.16
CA SER A 92 10.46 -4.91 0.20
C SER A 92 10.07 -3.43 0.24
N ALA A 93 9.51 -2.98 1.37
CA ALA A 93 9.23 -1.57 1.61
C ALA A 93 10.49 -0.71 1.39
N GLY A 94 10.32 0.48 0.83
CA GLY A 94 11.43 1.38 0.50
C GLY A 94 12.16 1.06 -0.82
N LEU A 95 11.77 -0.01 -1.54
CA LEU A 95 12.33 -0.39 -2.85
C LEU A 95 13.87 -0.53 -2.84
N PRO A 96 14.45 -1.31 -1.91
CA PRO A 96 15.90 -1.51 -1.87
C PRO A 96 16.39 -2.18 -3.16
N GLY A 97 17.53 -1.73 -3.66
CA GLY A 97 18.12 -2.24 -4.90
C GLY A 97 17.51 -1.70 -6.20
N TRP A 98 16.48 -0.84 -6.11
CA TRP A 98 15.98 -0.11 -7.27
C TRP A 98 16.93 1.06 -7.58
N THR A 99 17.02 1.43 -8.84
CA THR A 99 17.73 2.63 -9.29
C THR A 99 16.90 3.88 -9.02
N GLU A 100 17.52 5.05 -9.04
CA GLU A 100 16.80 6.31 -8.84
C GLU A 100 15.72 6.52 -9.89
N ARG A 101 16.05 6.24 -11.15
CA ARG A 101 15.11 6.34 -12.27
C ARG A 101 13.88 5.43 -12.10
N GLU A 102 14.07 4.22 -11.56
CA GLU A 102 12.94 3.32 -11.31
C GLU A 102 12.07 3.82 -10.16
N ARG A 103 12.67 4.43 -9.13
CA ARG A 103 11.91 5.09 -8.04
C ARG A 103 11.15 6.32 -8.54
N GLU A 104 11.76 7.12 -9.41
CA GLU A 104 11.11 8.25 -10.08
C GLU A 104 9.90 7.77 -10.87
N ALA A 105 10.04 6.73 -11.70
CA ALA A 105 8.93 6.15 -12.46
C ALA A 105 7.80 5.66 -11.55
N VAL A 106 8.10 4.97 -10.44
CA VAL A 106 7.07 4.60 -9.46
C VAL A 106 6.36 5.84 -8.90
N GLY A 107 7.12 6.90 -8.62
CA GLY A 107 6.57 8.18 -8.15
C GLY A 107 5.65 8.86 -9.17
N GLU A 108 6.00 8.82 -10.45
CA GLU A 108 5.20 9.33 -11.58
C GLU A 108 3.87 8.57 -11.66
N GLU A 109 3.90 7.25 -11.78
CA GLU A 109 2.68 6.43 -11.91
C GLU A 109 1.77 6.51 -10.67
N LEU A 110 2.35 6.55 -9.46
CA LEU A 110 1.58 6.80 -8.25
C LEU A 110 0.90 8.17 -8.25
N SER A 111 1.56 9.19 -8.82
CA SER A 111 1.03 10.54 -8.93
C SER A 111 -0.11 10.59 -9.95
N ASP A 112 0.01 9.92 -11.09
CA ASP A 112 -1.04 9.89 -12.11
C ASP A 112 -2.30 9.19 -11.60
N VAL A 113 -2.16 8.06 -10.90
CA VAL A 113 -3.27 7.40 -10.18
C VAL A 113 -3.96 8.38 -9.21
N LEU A 114 -3.19 9.13 -8.42
CA LEU A 114 -3.73 10.10 -7.47
C LEU A 114 -4.47 11.24 -8.18
N ILE A 115 -3.89 11.81 -9.23
CA ILE A 115 -4.45 12.94 -9.99
C ILE A 115 -5.79 12.55 -10.61
N TYR A 116 -5.88 11.39 -11.26
CA TYR A 116 -7.15 10.94 -11.84
C TYR A 116 -8.18 10.59 -10.78
N LEU A 117 -7.77 10.01 -9.65
CA LEU A 117 -8.69 9.72 -8.54
C LEU A 117 -9.30 11.00 -7.96
N VAL A 118 -8.48 12.02 -7.70
CA VAL A 118 -8.92 13.33 -7.21
C VAL A 118 -9.84 14.01 -8.22
N THR A 119 -9.49 13.96 -9.50
CA THR A 119 -10.28 14.54 -10.59
C THR A 119 -11.63 13.84 -10.74
N LEU A 120 -11.65 12.50 -10.68
CA LEU A 120 -12.88 11.72 -10.69
C LEU A 120 -13.77 12.05 -9.49
N ALA A 121 -13.22 12.14 -8.29
CA ALA A 121 -13.98 12.52 -7.10
C ALA A 121 -14.58 13.93 -7.24
N SER A 122 -13.80 14.89 -7.75
CA SER A 122 -14.27 16.24 -8.05
C SER A 122 -15.39 16.24 -9.09
N CYS A 123 -15.27 15.45 -10.16
CA CYS A 123 -16.30 15.31 -11.19
C CYS A 123 -17.61 14.73 -10.64
N CYS A 124 -17.51 13.82 -9.68
CA CYS A 124 -18.64 13.21 -8.99
C CYS A 124 -19.19 14.04 -7.81
N HIS A 125 -18.62 15.22 -7.53
CA HIS A 125 -18.94 16.06 -6.37
C HIS A 125 -18.81 15.32 -5.03
N ILE A 126 -17.75 14.51 -4.89
CA ILE A 126 -17.44 13.76 -3.67
C ILE A 126 -16.29 14.47 -2.94
N ASP A 127 -16.55 14.87 -1.69
CA ASP A 127 -15.49 15.27 -0.76
C ASP A 127 -14.64 14.05 -0.39
N LEU A 128 -13.55 13.87 -1.15
CA LEU A 128 -12.67 12.71 -1.05
C LEU A 128 -11.95 12.61 0.31
N PRO A 129 -11.36 13.68 0.89
CA PRO A 129 -10.80 13.64 2.23
C PRO A 129 -11.81 13.14 3.28
N GLN A 130 -13.02 13.69 3.29
CA GLN A 130 -14.04 13.29 4.26
C GLN A 130 -14.57 11.87 3.99
N ALA A 131 -14.69 11.47 2.73
CA ALA A 131 -15.07 10.10 2.36
C ALA A 131 -14.04 9.07 2.84
N ALA A 132 -12.75 9.36 2.68
CA ALA A 132 -11.67 8.51 3.17
C ALA A 132 -11.67 8.41 4.70
N ALA A 133 -11.84 9.55 5.41
CA ALA A 133 -11.92 9.57 6.87
C ALA A 133 -13.10 8.72 7.41
N ARG A 134 -14.29 8.87 6.81
CA ARG A 134 -15.45 8.03 7.14
C ARG A 134 -15.17 6.55 6.86
N LYS A 135 -14.55 6.23 5.73
CA LYS A 135 -14.23 4.85 5.35
C LYS A 135 -13.23 4.20 6.32
N MET A 136 -12.25 4.97 6.82
CA MET A 136 -11.31 4.51 7.84
C MET A 136 -12.01 4.20 9.16
N ALA A 137 -12.93 5.07 9.62
CA ALA A 137 -13.72 4.79 10.82
C ALA A 137 -14.53 3.47 10.70
N ILE A 138 -15.11 3.21 9.53
CA ILE A 138 -15.80 1.94 9.22
C ILE A 138 -14.81 0.76 9.24
N ASN A 139 -13.62 0.92 8.66
CA ASN A 139 -12.61 -0.14 8.63
C ASN A 139 -12.10 -0.48 10.04
N CYS A 140 -11.90 0.52 10.92
CA CYS A 140 -11.52 0.31 12.32
C CYS A 140 -12.56 -0.53 13.09
N GLN A 141 -13.85 -0.35 12.80
CA GLN A 141 -14.92 -1.16 13.40
C GLN A 141 -14.94 -2.58 12.84
N LYS A 142 -14.68 -2.74 11.53
CA LYS A 142 -14.66 -4.05 10.86
C LYS A 142 -13.43 -4.89 11.24
N TYR A 143 -12.32 -4.24 11.59
CA TYR A 143 -11.06 -4.90 11.97
C TYR A 143 -10.55 -4.37 13.33
N PRO A 144 -11.16 -4.77 14.46
CA PRO A 144 -10.69 -4.39 15.78
C PRO A 144 -9.24 -4.84 16.03
N VAL A 145 -8.45 -4.02 16.71
CA VAL A 145 -7.03 -4.28 17.01
C VAL A 145 -6.83 -5.64 17.67
N GLN A 146 -7.74 -6.03 18.57
CA GLN A 146 -7.66 -7.30 19.31
C GLN A 146 -7.81 -8.54 18.41
N SER A 147 -8.45 -8.41 17.25
CA SER A 147 -8.70 -9.52 16.32
C SER A 147 -7.93 -9.41 14.99
N ALA A 148 -7.30 -8.26 14.70
CA ALA A 148 -6.62 -7.98 13.43
C ALA A 148 -5.10 -7.78 13.59
N ARG A 149 -4.55 -7.80 14.81
CA ARG A 149 -3.10 -7.69 15.04
C ARG A 149 -2.37 -8.87 14.40
N GLY A 150 -1.56 -8.60 13.37
CA GLY A 150 -0.77 -9.60 12.66
C GLY A 150 -1.54 -10.45 11.62
N SER A 151 -2.81 -10.11 11.31
CA SER A 151 -3.58 -10.84 10.30
C SER A 151 -4.50 -9.92 9.49
N ALA A 152 -4.26 -9.84 8.18
CA ALA A 152 -5.14 -9.17 7.22
C ALA A 152 -6.22 -10.11 6.66
N ARG A 153 -6.49 -11.26 7.30
CA ARG A 153 -7.59 -12.13 6.88
C ARG A 153 -8.88 -11.33 6.92
N LYS A 154 -9.59 -11.25 5.80
CA LYS A 154 -10.91 -10.65 5.72
C LYS A 154 -11.76 -11.27 6.84
N TYR A 155 -12.25 -10.44 7.76
CA TYR A 155 -13.23 -10.89 8.74
C TYR A 155 -14.50 -11.23 7.97
N THR A 156 -14.77 -12.52 7.80
CA THR A 156 -16.09 -13.04 7.43
C THR A 156 -16.99 -12.83 8.63
N ALA A 157 -17.99 -11.97 8.50
CA ALA A 157 -18.96 -11.76 9.57
C ALA A 157 -19.59 -13.11 9.98
N PRO A 158 -19.65 -13.46 11.27
CA PRO A 158 -20.47 -14.56 11.73
C PRO A 158 -21.93 -14.06 11.80
N ASN A 159 -22.58 -13.89 10.64
CA ASN A 159 -24.04 -13.72 10.57
C ASN A 159 -24.60 -13.82 9.14
N SER A 160 -24.08 -14.75 8.33
CA SER A 160 -24.93 -15.34 7.30
C SER A 160 -25.68 -16.51 7.96
N PRO A 161 -27.02 -16.54 7.99
CA PRO A 161 -27.75 -17.71 8.43
C PRO A 161 -27.33 -18.91 7.56
N PRO A 162 -27.26 -20.13 8.12
CA PRO A 162 -26.94 -21.31 7.33
C PRO A 162 -27.96 -21.42 6.19
N THR A 163 -27.47 -21.46 4.96
CA THR A 163 -28.27 -21.81 3.79
C THR A 163 -28.91 -23.16 4.09
N PRO A 164 -30.25 -23.30 4.00
CA PRO A 164 -30.87 -24.60 4.19
C PRO A 164 -30.33 -25.55 3.12
N THR A 165 -29.68 -26.63 3.57
CA THR A 165 -29.34 -27.76 2.73
C THR A 165 -30.64 -28.35 2.20
N ASP A 166 -30.88 -28.21 0.91
CA ASP A 166 -32.01 -28.82 0.22
C ASP A 166 -31.80 -30.35 0.22
N PRO A 167 -32.72 -31.16 0.77
CA PRO A 167 -32.65 -32.59 0.67
C PRO A 167 -33.49 -33.03 -0.54
N THR A 168 -32.87 -33.22 -1.70
CA THR A 168 -33.29 -34.27 -2.65
C THR A 168 -32.18 -34.63 -3.62
#